data_AF-A0A446CB88-F1
#
_entry.id   AF-A0A446CB88-F1
#
_cell.length_a   1.000
_cell.length_b   1.000
_cell.length_c   1.000
_cell.angle_alpha   90.00
_cell.angle_beta   90.00
_cell.angle_gamma   90.00
#
_symmetry.space_group_name_H-M   'P 1'
#
loop_
_entity.id
_entity.type
_entity.pdbx_description
1 polymer ?
#
loop_
_entity_poly.entity_id
_entity_poly.type
_entity_poly.pdbx_seq_one_letter_code
_entity_poly.pdbx_strand_id
1 'polypeptide(L)'
;MGRWTLFFWAFWLAWGPFVGVFLARISRGRTLREFVIAAITAPVLCDFLIVSLFGNSALYHVLQGETAFAELAIQSPEEGWYALLAMFPGAMFLIGLATFSGLLFYLTSANSGAMVMSNFSASIPDPSHDGPKWLRIFWAVLTAVLTIAMLLAGGVTTMESTLIFALPVTIIAYSIMASFYKVLRMERAEREGQVLRKPSMAPIGGHLPERSWKQRLEQLHTFPSLRQTTQFLEQTVRPALDDIAAEFRNQGYEVARETIIDERGIKEPLLRVSMDSFRAFHYHVAIVEAPIPMFRAGCRVRSTSITGSKCSHRPARVAMT
;
A
#
# COMPACT_ATOMS: atom_id res chain seq x y z
N MET A 1 -14.69 33.77 -3.17
CA MET A 1 -13.47 32.95 -3.40
C MET A 1 -13.27 31.83 -2.38
N GLY A 2 -13.54 32.00 -1.07
CA GLY A 2 -13.32 30.91 -0.11
C GLY A 2 -14.20 29.66 -0.25
N ARG A 3 -15.46 29.82 -0.68
CA ARG A 3 -16.49 28.75 -0.69
C ARG A 3 -16.11 27.53 -1.54
N TRP A 4 -15.84 27.74 -2.83
CA TRP A 4 -15.45 26.67 -3.76
C TRP A 4 -14.11 26.03 -3.41
N THR A 5 -13.11 26.83 -3.05
CA THR A 5 -11.78 26.32 -2.70
C THR A 5 -11.85 25.41 -1.48
N LEU A 6 -12.52 25.85 -0.41
CA LEU A 6 -12.66 25.06 0.81
C LEU A 6 -13.50 23.79 0.58
N PHE A 7 -14.55 23.88 -0.24
CA PHE A 7 -15.34 22.72 -0.65
C PHE A 7 -14.48 21.66 -1.35
N PHE A 8 -13.69 22.04 -2.36
CA PHE A 8 -12.85 21.08 -3.07
C PHE A 8 -11.75 20.50 -2.17
N TRP A 9 -11.12 21.30 -1.31
CA TRP A 9 -10.17 20.77 -0.31
C TRP A 9 -10.81 19.74 0.61
N ALA A 10 -11.99 20.03 1.16
CA ALA A 10 -12.75 19.10 1.99
C ALA A 10 -13.10 17.81 1.24
N PHE A 11 -13.60 17.95 0.01
CA PHE A 11 -14.00 16.85 -0.85
C PHE A 11 -12.82 15.92 -1.17
N TRP A 12 -11.69 16.48 -1.61
CA TRP A 12 -10.49 15.70 -1.95
C TRP A 12 -9.88 15.01 -0.73
N LEU A 13 -9.88 15.66 0.44
CA LEU A 13 -9.41 15.04 1.68
C LEU A 13 -10.29 13.87 2.11
N ALA A 14 -11.62 14.00 2.00
CA ALA A 14 -12.55 12.92 2.31
C ALA A 14 -12.38 11.70 1.39
N TRP A 15 -12.05 11.94 0.11
CA TRP A 15 -11.80 10.88 -0.87
C TRP A 15 -10.37 10.31 -0.83
N GLY A 16 -9.44 10.98 -0.15
CA GLY A 16 -8.03 10.58 -0.07
C GLY A 16 -7.79 9.11 0.31
N PRO A 17 -8.42 8.57 1.38
CA PRO A 17 -8.26 7.17 1.77
C PRO A 17 -8.72 6.20 0.68
N PHE A 18 -9.84 6.51 0.02
CA PHE A 18 -10.40 5.69 -1.05
C PHE A 18 -9.46 5.64 -2.27
N VAL A 19 -9.03 6.80 -2.75
CA VAL A 19 -8.12 6.91 -3.89
C VAL A 19 -6.75 6.32 -3.57
N GLY A 20 -6.25 6.52 -2.34
CA GLY A 20 -4.95 6.04 -1.89
C GLY A 20 -4.84 4.52 -1.92
N VAL A 21 -5.87 3.78 -1.46
CA VAL A 21 -5.88 2.31 -1.52
C VAL A 21 -5.90 1.81 -2.96
N PHE A 22 -6.70 2.43 -3.83
CA PHE A 22 -6.75 2.07 -5.24
C PHE A 22 -5.40 2.27 -5.93
N LEU A 23 -4.82 3.47 -5.77
CA LEU A 23 -3.50 3.81 -6.30
C LEU A 23 -2.41 2.87 -5.79
N ALA A 24 -2.44 2.51 -4.51
CA ALA A 24 -1.49 1.56 -3.92
C ALA A 24 -1.60 0.16 -4.55
N ARG A 25 -2.82 -0.33 -4.79
CA ARG A 25 -3.07 -1.66 -5.38
C ARG A 25 -2.53 -1.76 -6.82
N ILE A 26 -2.77 -0.75 -7.65
CA ILE A 26 -2.31 -0.77 -9.06
C ILE A 26 -0.82 -0.45 -9.22
N SER A 27 -0.17 0.11 -8.20
CA SER A 27 1.22 0.57 -8.24
C SER A 27 2.23 -0.43 -7.66
N ARG A 28 1.82 -1.69 -7.44
CA ARG A 28 2.68 -2.74 -6.88
C ARG A 28 3.91 -2.96 -7.78
N GLY A 29 5.10 -2.82 -7.20
CA GLY A 29 6.38 -3.03 -7.88
C GLY A 29 6.96 -1.79 -8.59
N ARG A 30 6.30 -0.63 -8.52
CA ARG A 30 6.82 0.65 -9.03
C ARG A 30 7.72 1.34 -8.00
N THR A 31 8.65 2.17 -8.46
CA THR A 31 9.41 3.04 -7.56
C THR A 31 8.52 4.18 -7.04
N LEU A 32 8.80 4.69 -5.83
CA LEU A 32 8.05 5.82 -5.26
C LEU A 32 8.07 7.05 -6.20
N ARG A 33 9.19 7.27 -6.91
CA ARG A 33 9.33 8.38 -7.84
C ARG A 33 8.42 8.23 -9.06
N GLU A 34 8.41 7.06 -9.70
CA GLU A 34 7.51 6.77 -10.82
C GLU A 34 6.05 6.91 -10.39
N PHE A 35 5.71 6.39 -9.21
CA PHE A 35 4.37 6.48 -8.65
C PHE A 35 3.91 7.93 -8.49
N VAL A 36 4.71 8.78 -7.83
CA VAL A 36 4.34 10.18 -7.57
C VAL A 36 4.20 10.97 -8.88
N ILE A 37 5.13 10.80 -9.82
CA ILE A 37 5.06 11.49 -11.11
C ILE A 37 3.80 11.06 -11.88
N ALA A 38 3.54 9.75 -12.00
CA ALA A 38 2.36 9.26 -12.72
C ALA A 38 1.06 9.69 -12.04
N ALA A 39 0.98 9.61 -10.71
CA ALA A 39 -0.20 9.94 -9.92
C ALA A 39 -0.56 11.43 -9.97
N ILE A 40 0.42 12.32 -10.20
CA ILE A 40 0.18 13.76 -10.34
C ILE A 40 -0.05 14.12 -11.81
N THR A 41 0.83 13.68 -12.71
CA THR A 41 0.83 14.14 -14.10
C THR A 41 -0.37 13.61 -14.88
N ALA A 42 -0.76 12.34 -14.71
CA ALA A 42 -1.85 11.78 -15.50
C ALA A 42 -3.22 12.46 -15.21
N PRO A 43 -3.65 12.63 -13.95
CA PRO A 43 -4.91 13.34 -13.66
C PRO A 43 -4.86 14.81 -14.10
N VAL A 44 -3.76 15.52 -13.84
CA VAL A 44 -3.63 16.94 -14.23
C VAL A 44 -3.76 17.13 -15.73
N LEU A 45 -3.17 16.25 -16.54
CA LEU A 45 -3.30 16.31 -17.99
C LEU A 45 -4.74 16.01 -18.44
N CYS A 46 -5.40 15.03 -17.85
CA CYS A 46 -6.80 14.73 -18.15
C CYS A 46 -7.72 15.91 -17.79
N ASP A 47 -7.55 16.49 -16.59
CA ASP A 47 -8.33 17.65 -16.14
C ASP A 47 -8.07 18.86 -17.03
N PHE A 48 -6.80 19.11 -17.37
CA PHE A 48 -6.41 20.17 -18.29
C PHE A 48 -7.10 20.02 -19.64
N LEU A 49 -7.13 18.81 -20.20
CA LEU A 49 -7.78 18.56 -21.49
C LEU A 49 -9.29 18.76 -21.43
N ILE A 50 -9.97 18.21 -20.42
CA ILE A 50 -11.43 18.30 -20.28
C ILE A 50 -11.86 19.75 -20.05
N VAL A 51 -11.23 20.43 -19.08
CA VAL A 51 -11.56 21.81 -18.74
C VAL A 51 -11.21 22.74 -19.92
N SER A 52 -10.09 22.52 -20.61
CA SER A 52 -9.75 23.35 -21.78
C SER A 52 -10.69 23.13 -22.94
N LEU A 53 -11.14 21.89 -23.19
CA LEU A 53 -12.05 21.59 -24.30
C LEU A 53 -13.45 22.14 -24.00
N PHE A 54 -14.10 21.61 -22.96
CA PHE A 54 -15.50 21.94 -22.67
C PHE A 54 -15.66 23.31 -22.03
N GLY A 55 -14.70 23.74 -21.20
CA GLY A 55 -14.73 25.07 -20.59
C GLY A 55 -14.57 26.18 -21.62
N ASN A 56 -13.64 26.04 -22.58
CA ASN A 56 -13.52 27.02 -23.66
C ASN A 56 -14.71 26.98 -24.61
N SER A 57 -15.29 25.81 -24.89
CA SER A 57 -16.53 25.72 -25.67
C SER A 57 -17.69 26.46 -24.99
N ALA A 58 -17.92 26.21 -23.70
CA ALA A 58 -18.94 26.94 -22.95
C ALA A 58 -18.68 28.44 -22.95
N LEU A 59 -17.43 28.85 -22.71
CA LEU A 59 -17.03 30.26 -22.71
C LEU A 59 -17.24 30.91 -24.08
N TYR A 60 -16.96 30.20 -25.17
CA TYR A 60 -17.18 30.69 -26.53
C TYR A 60 -18.66 31.05 -26.75
N HIS A 61 -19.61 30.18 -26.37
CA HIS A 61 -21.04 30.47 -26.50
C HIS A 61 -21.48 31.66 -25.65
N VAL A 62 -20.97 31.77 -24.42
CA VAL A 62 -21.27 32.93 -23.55
C VAL A 62 -20.73 34.23 -24.16
N LEU A 63 -19.51 34.21 -24.72
CA LEU A 63 -18.90 35.38 -25.36
C LEU A 63 -19.61 35.77 -26.67
N GLN A 64 -20.26 34.84 -27.36
CA GLN A 64 -21.11 35.10 -28.53
C GLN A 64 -22.49 35.69 -28.15
N GLY A 65 -22.77 35.87 -26.86
CA GLY A 65 -23.99 36.53 -26.37
C GLY A 65 -25.12 35.58 -25.98
N GLU A 66 -24.87 34.28 -25.83
CA GLU A 66 -25.86 33.31 -25.32
C GLU A 66 -26.08 33.45 -23.80
N THR A 67 -26.71 34.55 -23.38
CA THR A 67 -26.95 34.87 -21.96
C THR A 67 -27.88 33.87 -21.27
N ALA A 68 -28.85 33.31 -22.00
CA ALA A 68 -29.75 32.28 -21.48
C ALA A 68 -29.02 30.99 -21.09
N PHE A 69 -28.02 30.58 -21.87
CA PHE A 69 -27.16 29.44 -21.52
C PHE A 69 -26.30 29.76 -20.30
N ALA A 70 -25.72 30.98 -20.23
CA ALA A 70 -24.91 31.40 -19.10
C ALA A 70 -25.70 31.36 -17.79
N GLU A 71 -26.95 31.85 -17.81
CA GLU A 71 -27.83 31.84 -16.64
C GLU A 71 -28.24 30.41 -16.24
N LEU A 72 -28.62 29.58 -17.21
CA LEU A 72 -28.90 28.16 -16.96
C LEU A 72 -27.71 27.43 -16.33
N ALA A 73 -26.50 27.64 -16.85
CA ALA A 73 -25.29 26.99 -16.36
C ALA A 73 -24.91 27.41 -14.92
N ILE A 74 -25.31 28.61 -14.50
CA ILE A 74 -25.10 29.12 -13.13
C ILE A 74 -26.18 28.59 -12.17
N GLN A 75 -27.43 28.57 -12.60
CA GLN A 75 -28.57 28.17 -11.76
C GLN A 75 -28.66 26.65 -11.59
N SER A 76 -28.43 25.91 -12.67
CA SER A 76 -28.51 24.45 -12.73
C SER A 76 -27.27 23.88 -13.45
N PRO A 77 -26.11 23.78 -12.77
CA PRO A 77 -24.87 23.28 -13.38
C PRO A 77 -25.01 21.90 -14.05
N GLU A 78 -25.82 21.02 -13.46
CA GLU A 78 -26.16 19.70 -14.01
C GLU A 78 -26.87 19.79 -15.37
N GLU A 79 -27.79 20.73 -15.54
CA GLU A 79 -28.47 20.98 -16.81
C GLU A 79 -27.56 21.69 -17.81
N GLY A 80 -26.71 22.61 -17.33
CA GLY A 80 -25.74 23.34 -18.13
C GLY A 80 -24.81 22.41 -18.92
N TRP A 81 -24.40 21.28 -18.34
CA TRP A 81 -23.61 20.27 -19.05
C TRP A 81 -24.35 19.69 -20.27
N TYR A 82 -25.62 19.31 -20.11
CA TYR A 82 -26.40 18.75 -21.21
C TYR A 82 -26.80 19.81 -22.24
N ALA A 83 -27.06 21.05 -21.80
CA ALA A 83 -27.32 22.17 -22.67
C ALA A 83 -26.11 22.48 -23.58
N LEU A 84 -24.89 22.42 -23.03
CA LEU A 84 -23.67 22.56 -23.82
C LEU A 84 -23.53 21.44 -24.86
N LEU A 85 -23.79 20.18 -24.49
CA LEU A 85 -23.74 19.06 -25.42
C LEU A 85 -24.79 19.17 -26.54
N ALA A 86 -25.94 19.78 -26.26
CA ALA A 86 -27.00 20.01 -27.23
C ALA A 86 -26.60 21.01 -28.34
N MET A 87 -25.58 21.84 -28.10
CA MET A 87 -25.06 22.81 -29.07
C MET A 87 -24.15 22.18 -30.12
N PHE A 88 -23.69 20.94 -29.91
CA PHE A 88 -22.80 20.24 -30.83
C PHE A 88 -23.57 19.41 -31.87
N PRO A 89 -23.01 19.23 -33.09
CA PRO A 89 -23.59 18.32 -34.06
C PRO A 89 -23.62 16.88 -33.51
N GLY A 90 -24.76 16.19 -33.68
CA GLY A 90 -24.95 14.85 -33.11
C GLY A 90 -25.33 14.84 -31.62
N ALA A 91 -25.87 15.94 -31.10
CA ALA A 91 -26.33 16.11 -29.72
C ALA A 91 -26.97 14.88 -29.08
N MET A 92 -27.94 14.23 -29.74
CA MET A 92 -28.64 13.05 -29.20
C MET A 92 -27.67 11.90 -28.87
N PHE A 93 -26.69 11.66 -29.73
CA PHE A 93 -25.66 10.66 -29.49
C PHE A 93 -24.72 11.07 -28.35
N LEU A 94 -24.28 12.33 -28.32
CA LEU A 94 -23.39 12.85 -27.28
C LEU A 94 -24.06 12.83 -25.90
N ILE A 95 -25.32 13.23 -25.80
CA ILE A 95 -26.12 13.19 -24.58
C ILE A 95 -26.32 11.75 -24.12
N GLY A 96 -26.66 10.83 -25.04
CA GLY A 96 -26.79 9.41 -24.73
C GLY A 96 -25.48 8.82 -24.20
N LEU A 97 -24.36 9.15 -24.84
CA LEU A 97 -23.02 8.72 -24.43
C LEU A 97 -22.62 9.30 -23.07
N ALA A 98 -22.87 10.60 -22.84
CA ALA A 98 -22.58 11.26 -21.57
C ALA A 98 -23.40 10.67 -20.43
N THR A 99 -24.69 10.42 -20.66
CA THR A 99 -25.60 9.80 -19.68
C THR A 99 -25.14 8.38 -19.34
N PHE A 100 -24.83 7.57 -20.35
CA PHE A 100 -24.35 6.21 -20.15
C PHE A 100 -22.99 6.15 -19.45
N SER A 101 -22.07 7.03 -19.85
CA SER A 101 -20.76 7.20 -19.21
C SER A 101 -20.90 7.59 -17.74
N GLY A 102 -21.75 8.58 -17.42
CA GLY A 102 -22.05 9.00 -16.06
C GLY A 102 -22.62 7.86 -15.20
N LEU A 103 -23.54 7.06 -15.75
CA LEU A 103 -24.07 5.88 -15.09
C LEU A 103 -22.98 4.84 -14.79
N LEU A 104 -22.08 4.57 -15.75
CA LEU A 104 -20.98 3.64 -15.56
C LEU A 104 -19.97 4.14 -14.51
N PHE A 105 -19.63 5.42 -14.53
CA PHE A 105 -18.76 6.03 -13.53
C PHE A 105 -19.39 5.95 -12.14
N TYR A 106 -20.68 6.23 -12.03
CA TYR A 106 -21.40 6.10 -10.77
C TYR A 106 -21.39 4.65 -10.26
N LEU A 107 -21.78 3.68 -11.10
CA LEU A 107 -21.85 2.27 -10.70
C LEU A 107 -20.47 1.73 -10.29
N THR A 108 -19.43 2.05 -11.05
CA THR A 108 -18.06 1.59 -10.77
C THR A 108 -17.50 2.23 -9.50
N SER A 109 -17.77 3.53 -9.29
CA SER A 109 -17.33 4.27 -8.11
C SER A 109 -18.06 3.79 -6.86
N ALA A 110 -19.38 3.62 -6.91
CA ALA A 110 -20.19 3.11 -5.81
C ALA A 110 -19.74 1.69 -5.40
N ASN A 111 -19.48 0.82 -6.39
CA ASN A 111 -19.02 -0.53 -6.17
C ASN A 111 -17.64 -0.59 -5.50
N SER A 112 -16.73 0.29 -5.92
CA SER A 112 -15.39 0.40 -5.34
C SER A 112 -15.43 1.03 -3.94
N GLY A 113 -16.27 2.06 -3.73
CA GLY A 113 -16.44 2.71 -2.44
C GLY A 113 -16.99 1.76 -1.39
N ALA A 114 -18.00 0.97 -1.74
CA ALA A 114 -18.54 -0.07 -0.86
C ALA A 114 -17.50 -1.14 -0.49
N MET A 115 -16.62 -1.51 -1.43
CA MET A 115 -15.51 -2.42 -1.16
C MET A 115 -14.51 -1.83 -0.14
N VAL A 116 -14.06 -0.59 -0.35
CA VAL A 116 -13.12 0.06 0.58
C VAL A 116 -13.74 0.23 1.97
N MET A 117 -15.02 0.61 2.05
CA MET A 117 -15.70 0.75 3.33
C MET A 117 -15.85 -0.58 4.07
N SER A 118 -16.10 -1.67 3.32
CA SER A 118 -16.10 -3.01 3.90
C SER A 118 -14.72 -3.42 4.43
N ASN A 119 -13.64 -2.97 3.78
CA ASN A 119 -12.28 -3.23 4.23
C ASN A 119 -11.93 -2.47 5.52
N PHE A 120 -12.40 -1.24 5.67
CA PHE A 120 -12.17 -0.44 6.89
C PHE A 120 -13.05 -0.87 8.07
N SER A 121 -14.17 -1.56 7.80
CA SER A 121 -15.15 -1.97 8.82
C SER A 121 -14.95 -3.40 9.32
N ALA A 122 -13.92 -4.11 8.84
CA ALA A 122 -13.62 -5.48 9.23
C ALA A 122 -12.14 -5.64 9.58
N SER A 123 -11.84 -6.51 10.54
CA SER A 123 -10.47 -6.97 10.77
C SER A 123 -10.14 -8.01 9.71
N ILE A 124 -9.29 -7.63 8.75
CA ILE A 124 -8.88 -8.51 7.66
C ILE A 124 -7.47 -9.05 7.99
N PRO A 125 -7.28 -10.38 8.07
CA PRO A 125 -5.98 -10.99 8.37
C PRO A 125 -4.89 -10.67 7.33
N ASP A 126 -5.29 -10.46 6.08
CA ASP A 126 -4.41 -10.15 4.96
C ASP A 126 -4.94 -8.94 4.16
N PRO A 127 -4.19 -7.82 4.10
CA PRO A 127 -4.58 -6.60 3.35
C PRO A 127 -4.86 -6.82 1.86
N SER A 128 -4.42 -7.94 1.29
CA SER A 128 -4.69 -8.33 -0.09
C SER A 128 -6.08 -8.93 -0.31
N HIS A 129 -6.76 -9.33 0.77
CA HIS A 129 -8.12 -9.88 0.70
C HIS A 129 -9.17 -8.78 0.89
N ASP A 130 -10.29 -8.92 0.19
CA ASP A 130 -11.42 -8.01 0.35
C ASP A 130 -12.27 -8.41 1.57
N GLY A 131 -12.92 -7.41 2.16
CA GLY A 131 -13.81 -7.56 3.31
C GLY A 131 -15.03 -8.43 3.01
N PRO A 132 -15.80 -8.82 4.04
CA PRO A 132 -16.94 -9.70 3.90
C PRO A 132 -17.97 -9.15 2.89
N LYS A 133 -18.45 -10.01 1.97
CA LYS A 133 -19.40 -9.64 0.91
C LYS A 133 -20.69 -9.00 1.46
N TRP A 134 -21.19 -9.47 2.60
CA TRP A 134 -22.35 -8.88 3.26
C TRP A 134 -22.13 -7.43 3.68
N LEU A 135 -20.95 -7.12 4.21
CA LEU A 135 -20.60 -5.77 4.66
C LEU A 135 -20.50 -4.79 3.49
N ARG A 136 -20.01 -5.27 2.33
CA ARG A 136 -20.04 -4.51 1.08
C ARG A 136 -21.47 -4.20 0.63
N ILE A 137 -22.39 -5.17 0.69
CA ILE A 137 -23.81 -4.95 0.35
C ILE A 137 -24.43 -3.94 1.31
N PHE A 138 -24.17 -4.07 2.62
CA PHE A 138 -24.63 -3.12 3.63
C PHE A 138 -24.18 -1.68 3.31
N TRP A 139 -22.89 -1.47 3.02
CA TRP A 139 -22.37 -0.15 2.70
C TRP A 139 -22.91 0.39 1.38
N ALA A 140 -23.12 -0.46 0.37
CA ALA A 140 -23.73 -0.07 -0.91
C ALA A 140 -25.19 0.38 -0.75
N VAL A 141 -25.98 -0.31 0.09
CA VAL A 141 -27.36 0.07 0.38
C VAL A 141 -27.39 1.37 1.18
N LEU A 142 -26.53 1.51 2.18
CA LEU A 142 -26.46 2.70 3.02
C LEU A 142 -26.09 3.95 2.20
N THR A 143 -25.11 3.86 1.29
CA THR A 143 -24.78 4.98 0.39
C THR A 143 -25.90 5.30 -0.59
N ALA A 144 -26.63 4.30 -1.10
CA ALA A 144 -27.80 4.54 -1.94
C ALA A 144 -28.92 5.28 -1.17
N VAL A 145 -29.22 4.87 0.06
CA VAL A 145 -30.19 5.54 0.94
C VAL A 145 -29.75 6.97 1.23
N LEU A 146 -28.48 7.20 1.55
CA LEU A 146 -27.95 8.53 1.80
C LEU A 146 -28.02 9.41 0.54
N THR A 147 -27.77 8.84 -0.64
CA THR A 147 -27.88 9.55 -1.93
C THR A 147 -29.31 10.01 -2.17
N ILE A 148 -30.29 9.13 -1.97
CA ILE A 148 -31.72 9.47 -2.12
C ILE A 148 -32.12 10.55 -1.10
N ALA A 149 -31.68 10.41 0.15
CA ALA A 149 -31.96 11.41 1.19
C ALA A 149 -31.39 12.78 0.82
N MET A 150 -30.18 12.85 0.27
CA MET A 150 -29.57 14.10 -0.20
C MET A 150 -30.30 14.70 -1.40
N LEU A 151 -30.75 13.88 -2.35
CA LEU A 151 -31.56 14.35 -3.49
C LEU A 151 -32.88 14.97 -3.02
N LEU A 152 -33.53 14.38 -2.01
CA LEU A 152 -34.74 14.92 -1.39
C LEU A 152 -34.48 16.20 -0.58
N ALA A 153 -33.27 16.36 -0.02
CA ALA A 153 -32.88 17.50 0.81
C ALA A 153 -32.41 18.75 0.04
N GLY A 154 -32.52 18.76 -1.29
CA GLY A 154 -32.13 19.91 -2.13
C GLY A 154 -30.81 19.75 -2.92
N GLY A 155 -30.26 18.53 -2.97
CA GLY A 155 -29.15 18.19 -3.86
C GLY A 155 -27.83 18.90 -3.54
N VAL A 156 -27.17 19.44 -4.58
CA VAL A 156 -25.81 20.03 -4.50
C VAL A 156 -25.75 21.23 -3.56
N THR A 157 -26.86 21.96 -3.38
CA THR A 157 -26.93 23.16 -2.53
C THR A 157 -26.70 22.88 -1.05
N THR A 158 -26.93 21.63 -0.61
CA THR A 158 -26.74 21.17 0.78
C THR A 158 -25.32 20.68 1.05
N MET A 159 -24.44 20.60 0.04
CA MET A 159 -23.08 20.05 0.21
C MET A 159 -22.10 21.01 0.92
N GLU A 160 -22.48 22.27 1.15
CA GLU A 160 -21.70 23.24 1.94
C GLU A 160 -21.44 22.75 3.38
N SER A 161 -22.34 21.94 3.94
CA SER A 161 -22.24 21.36 5.29
C SER A 161 -21.04 20.41 5.44
N THR A 162 -20.48 19.91 4.33
CA THR A 162 -19.32 19.00 4.30
C THR A 162 -18.07 19.65 4.90
N LEU A 163 -18.00 20.99 4.92
CA LEU A 163 -16.87 21.72 5.48
C LEU A 163 -16.66 21.41 6.98
N ILE A 164 -17.73 21.12 7.72
CA ILE A 164 -17.66 20.78 9.15
C ILE A 164 -16.88 19.48 9.37
N PHE A 165 -17.00 18.51 8.47
CA PHE A 165 -16.29 17.24 8.54
C PHE A 165 -14.84 17.32 8.02
N ALA A 166 -14.48 18.37 7.28
CA ALA A 166 -13.15 18.52 6.69
C ALA A 166 -12.05 18.74 7.74
N LEU A 167 -12.38 19.43 8.84
CA LEU A 167 -11.39 19.80 9.85
C LEU A 167 -10.80 18.57 10.59
N PRO A 168 -11.61 17.63 11.13
CA PRO A 168 -11.06 16.39 11.70
C PRO A 168 -10.26 15.56 10.69
N VAL A 169 -10.76 15.44 9.45
CA VAL A 169 -10.09 14.67 8.39
C VAL A 169 -8.72 15.27 8.06
N THR A 170 -8.60 16.59 8.08
CA THR A 170 -7.31 17.28 7.86
C THR A 170 -6.28 16.91 8.93
N ILE A 171 -6.68 16.86 10.21
CA ILE A 171 -5.79 16.46 11.32
C ILE A 171 -5.29 15.01 11.12
N ILE A 172 -6.20 14.12 10.71
CA ILE A 172 -5.86 12.73 10.41
C ILE A 172 -4.87 12.66 9.23
N ALA A 173 -5.10 13.44 8.16
CA ALA A 173 -4.21 13.47 6.99
C ALA A 173 -2.78 13.89 7.37
N TYR A 174 -2.60 14.94 8.17
CA TYR A 174 -1.28 15.34 8.67
C TYR A 174 -0.62 14.26 9.54
N SER A 175 -1.40 13.58 10.36
CA SER A 175 -0.91 12.47 11.19
C SER A 175 -0.40 11.30 10.34
N ILE A 176 -1.11 10.97 9.25
CA ILE A 176 -0.69 9.96 8.27
C ILE A 176 0.59 10.41 7.56
N MET A 177 0.69 11.68 7.14
CA MET A 177 1.92 12.21 6.53
C MET A 177 3.13 12.09 7.45
N ALA A 178 2.97 12.44 8.74
CA ALA A 178 4.04 12.33 9.73
C ALA A 178 4.46 10.87 9.96
N SER A 179 3.49 9.95 10.05
CA SER A 179 3.74 8.51 10.18
C SER A 179 4.48 7.95 8.96
N PHE A 180 4.02 8.29 7.74
CA PHE A 180 4.64 7.85 6.50
C PHE A 180 6.08 8.38 6.34
N TYR A 181 6.31 9.64 6.69
CA TYR A 181 7.67 10.20 6.71
C TYR A 181 8.60 9.45 7.66
N LYS A 182 8.12 9.08 8.86
CA LYS A 182 8.87 8.27 9.82
C LYS A 182 9.21 6.90 9.24
N VAL A 183 8.25 6.22 8.61
CA VAL A 183 8.45 4.91 7.97
C VAL A 183 9.51 4.99 6.86
N LEU A 184 9.42 5.99 5.97
CA LEU A 184 10.40 6.18 4.91
C LEU A 184 11.83 6.45 5.45
N ARG A 185 11.95 7.20 6.54
CA ARG A 185 13.23 7.41 7.22
C ARG A 185 13.79 6.11 7.79
N MET A 186 12.95 5.29 8.40
CA MET A 186 13.36 3.99 8.94
C MET A 186 13.80 3.04 7.82
N GLU A 187 13.05 2.96 6.72
CA GLU A 187 13.41 2.13 5.57
C GLU A 187 14.73 2.59 4.93
N ARG A 188 14.95 3.91 4.85
CA ARG A 188 16.23 4.45 4.37
C ARG A 188 17.39 4.05 5.27
N ALA A 189 17.24 4.18 6.59
CA ALA A 189 18.26 3.78 7.55
C ALA A 189 18.56 2.27 7.49
N GLU A 190 17.52 1.45 7.32
CA GLU A 190 17.66 0.00 7.16
C GLU A 190 18.38 -0.36 5.85
N ARG A 191 18.03 0.28 4.73
CA ARG A 191 18.74 0.10 3.45
C ARG A 191 20.20 0.52 3.54
N GLU A 192 20.50 1.65 4.19
CA GLU A 192 21.89 2.10 4.42
C GLU A 192 22.66 1.08 5.27
N GLY A 193 22.05 0.52 6.32
CA GLY A 193 22.62 -0.56 7.12
C GLY A 193 22.87 -1.86 6.32
N GLN A 194 21.95 -2.26 5.44
CA GLN A 194 22.12 -3.43 4.57
C GLN A 194 23.24 -3.25 3.53
N VAL A 195 23.40 -2.04 2.98
CA VAL A 195 24.48 -1.73 2.03
C VAL A 195 25.84 -1.75 2.71
N LEU A 196 25.94 -1.22 3.94
CA LEU A 196 27.14 -1.31 4.78
C LEU A 196 27.46 -2.75 5.21
N ARG A 197 26.45 -3.63 5.28
CA ARG A 197 26.58 -5.06 5.60
C ARG A 197 27.03 -5.93 4.41
N LYS A 198 27.39 -5.35 3.26
CA LYS A 198 28.06 -6.13 2.19
C LYS A 198 29.32 -6.79 2.78
N PRO A 199 29.52 -8.11 2.61
CA PRO A 199 30.65 -8.81 3.21
C PRO A 199 31.90 -8.50 2.41
N SER A 200 32.58 -7.41 2.71
CA SER A 200 33.94 -7.18 2.21
C SER A 200 34.95 -6.83 3.30
N MET A 201 34.54 -6.77 4.57
CA MET A 201 35.48 -6.63 5.68
C MET A 201 35.05 -7.54 6.83
N ALA A 202 35.84 -8.58 7.08
CA ALA A 202 35.88 -9.18 8.39
C ALA A 202 36.37 -8.11 9.40
N PRO A 203 35.91 -8.10 10.66
CA PRO A 203 36.34 -7.11 11.67
C PRO A 203 37.84 -7.19 11.98
N ILE A 204 38.47 -8.30 11.57
CA ILE A 204 39.90 -8.55 11.62
C ILE A 204 40.37 -8.44 10.18
N GLY A 205 41.25 -7.48 9.86
CA GLY A 205 41.67 -7.07 8.52
C GLY A 205 42.31 -8.15 7.62
N GLY A 206 41.59 -9.24 7.35
CA GLY A 206 41.91 -10.26 6.37
C GLY A 206 40.90 -10.24 5.24
N HIS A 207 41.38 -10.30 4.01
CA HIS A 207 40.56 -10.64 2.87
C HIS A 207 39.89 -12.01 3.14
N LEU A 208 38.56 -12.08 3.04
CA LEU A 208 37.92 -13.40 2.92
C LEU A 208 38.57 -14.10 1.71
N PRO A 209 39.01 -15.36 1.83
CA PRO A 209 39.55 -16.08 0.68
C PRO A 209 38.51 -16.03 -0.45
N GLU A 210 38.92 -15.53 -1.62
CA GLU A 210 38.04 -15.45 -2.78
C GLU A 210 37.53 -16.86 -3.09
N ARG A 211 36.27 -17.13 -2.75
CA ARG A 211 35.65 -18.42 -3.05
C ARG A 211 35.64 -18.61 -4.55
N SER A 212 36.21 -19.73 -5.00
CA SER A 212 36.16 -20.18 -6.39
C SER A 212 34.72 -20.19 -6.90
N TRP A 213 34.50 -19.83 -8.17
CA TRP A 213 33.17 -19.88 -8.80
C TRP A 213 32.53 -21.28 -8.67
N LYS A 214 33.33 -22.35 -8.58
CA LYS A 214 32.88 -23.72 -8.31
C LYS A 214 32.26 -23.87 -6.92
N GLN A 215 32.91 -23.33 -5.89
CA GLN A 215 32.38 -23.31 -4.51
C GLN A 215 31.13 -22.43 -4.39
N ARG A 216 31.05 -21.33 -5.15
CA ARG A 216 29.84 -20.50 -5.23
C ARG A 216 28.69 -21.27 -5.88
N LEU A 217 28.96 -22.05 -6.93
CA LEU A 217 27.97 -22.94 -7.57
C LEU A 217 27.53 -24.09 -6.66
N GLU A 218 28.43 -24.71 -5.91
CA GLU A 218 28.09 -25.73 -4.91
C GLU A 218 27.16 -25.18 -3.81
N GLN A 219 27.36 -23.92 -3.39
CA GLN A 219 26.45 -23.22 -2.48
C GLN A 219 25.07 -22.93 -3.09
N LEU A 220 24.98 -22.71 -4.41
CA LEU A 220 23.70 -22.55 -5.09
C LEU A 220 22.91 -23.87 -5.18
N HIS A 221 23.58 -25.01 -5.03
CA HIS A 221 22.95 -26.34 -5.04
C HIS A 221 22.66 -26.91 -3.65
N THR A 222 23.23 -26.35 -2.58
CA THR A 222 23.07 -26.86 -1.21
C THR A 222 22.02 -26.06 -0.44
N PHE A 223 20.85 -26.66 -0.27
CA PHE A 223 19.79 -26.13 0.59
C PHE A 223 19.80 -26.91 1.91
N PRO A 224 20.12 -26.25 3.04
CA PRO A 224 20.19 -26.95 4.31
C PRO A 224 18.81 -27.47 4.71
N SER A 225 18.79 -28.72 5.18
CA SER A 225 17.64 -29.33 5.80
C SER A 225 17.38 -28.71 7.17
N LEU A 226 16.14 -28.77 7.65
CA LEU A 226 15.76 -28.27 8.97
C LEU A 226 16.70 -28.76 10.09
N ARG A 227 17.11 -30.04 10.06
CA ARG A 227 18.06 -30.61 11.03
C ARG A 227 19.44 -29.92 10.98
N GLN A 228 19.96 -29.65 9.79
CA GLN A 228 21.24 -28.95 9.62
C GLN A 228 21.13 -27.50 10.08
N THR A 229 20.01 -26.84 9.80
CA THR A 229 19.75 -25.46 10.24
C THR A 229 19.65 -25.37 11.76
N THR A 230 18.97 -26.32 12.42
CA THR A 230 18.91 -26.39 13.89
C THR A 230 20.27 -26.69 14.51
N GLN A 231 21.06 -27.59 13.91
CA GLN A 231 22.44 -27.84 14.37
C GLN A 231 23.31 -26.59 14.26
N PHE A 232 23.19 -25.83 13.18
CA PHE A 232 23.91 -24.57 12.99
C PHE A 232 23.51 -23.51 14.02
N LEU A 233 22.23 -23.42 14.37
CA LEU A 233 21.77 -22.52 15.44
C LEU A 233 22.45 -22.85 16.77
N GLU A 234 22.50 -24.12 17.16
CA GLU A 234 23.08 -24.53 18.44
C GLU A 234 24.60 -24.51 18.46
N GLN A 235 25.27 -24.93 17.38
CA GLN A 235 26.73 -25.09 17.36
C GLN A 235 27.49 -23.82 16.94
N THR A 236 26.85 -22.90 16.23
CA THR A 236 27.54 -21.73 15.67
C THR A 236 26.89 -20.43 16.10
N VAL A 237 25.57 -20.30 15.94
CA VAL A 237 24.89 -19.03 16.24
C VAL A 237 24.86 -18.76 17.75
N ARG A 238 24.50 -19.77 18.55
CA ARG A 238 24.36 -19.60 20.00
C ARG A 238 25.68 -19.23 20.69
N PRO A 239 26.81 -19.92 20.44
CA PRO A 239 28.10 -19.51 21.00
C PRO A 239 28.54 -18.11 20.52
N ALA A 240 28.32 -17.78 19.24
CA ALA A 240 28.67 -16.46 18.72
C ALA A 240 27.86 -15.34 19.38
N LEU A 241 26.55 -15.56 19.63
CA LEU A 241 25.73 -14.63 20.38
C LEU A 241 26.15 -14.53 21.85
N ASP A 242 26.67 -15.61 22.42
CA ASP A 242 27.19 -15.61 23.79
C ASP A 242 28.44 -14.74 23.92
N ASP A 243 29.35 -14.81 22.94
CA ASP A 243 30.54 -13.96 22.84
C ASP A 243 30.15 -12.48 22.68
N ILE A 244 29.21 -12.18 21.78
CA ILE A 244 28.69 -10.82 21.57
C ILE A 244 28.04 -10.28 22.85
N ALA A 245 27.25 -11.10 23.54
CA ALA A 245 26.61 -10.73 24.79
C ALA A 245 27.62 -10.52 25.94
N ALA A 246 28.75 -11.23 25.93
CA ALA A 246 29.83 -11.00 26.88
C ALA A 246 30.50 -9.65 26.61
N GLU A 247 30.76 -9.33 25.34
CA GLU A 247 31.39 -8.07 24.94
C GLU A 247 30.51 -6.85 25.27
N PHE A 248 29.21 -6.90 24.98
CA PHE A 248 28.29 -5.82 25.37
C PHE A 248 28.20 -5.62 26.89
N ARG A 249 28.28 -6.71 27.68
CA ARG A 249 28.32 -6.63 29.14
C ARG A 249 29.64 -6.01 29.63
N ASN A 250 30.77 -6.32 29.00
CA ASN A 250 32.05 -5.70 29.31
C ASN A 250 32.04 -4.18 29.05
N GLN A 251 31.28 -3.75 28.05
CA GLN A 251 31.09 -2.32 27.74
C GLN A 251 30.04 -1.63 28.63
N GLY A 252 29.49 -2.34 29.62
CA GLY A 252 28.55 -1.79 30.61
C GLY A 252 27.08 -1.78 30.20
N TYR A 253 26.72 -2.43 29.08
CA TYR A 253 25.32 -2.54 28.68
C TYR A 253 24.60 -3.69 29.38
N GLU A 254 23.32 -3.49 29.68
CA GLU A 254 22.45 -4.55 30.19
C GLU A 254 21.97 -5.42 29.01
N VAL A 255 22.28 -6.72 29.08
CA VAL A 255 22.01 -7.67 28.00
C VAL A 255 21.13 -8.80 28.51
N ALA A 256 19.94 -8.95 27.95
CA ALA A 256 19.04 -10.07 28.17
C ALA A 256 19.15 -11.08 27.02
N ARG A 257 19.24 -12.36 27.37
CA ARG A 257 19.17 -13.47 26.42
C ARG A 257 17.82 -14.12 26.56
N GLU A 258 17.09 -14.17 25.46
CA GLU A 258 15.78 -14.80 25.40
C GLU A 258 15.80 -15.89 24.33
N THR A 259 14.87 -16.81 24.42
CA THR A 259 14.67 -17.83 23.39
C THR A 259 13.21 -17.84 23.04
N ILE A 260 12.90 -17.52 21.79
CA ILE A 260 11.55 -17.60 21.26
C ILE A 260 11.35 -19.02 20.76
N ILE A 261 10.20 -19.62 21.09
CA ILE A 261 9.82 -20.90 20.52
C ILE A 261 8.89 -20.59 19.36
N ASP A 262 9.35 -20.90 18.15
CA ASP A 262 8.55 -20.78 16.93
C ASP A 262 7.36 -21.77 16.94
N GLU A 263 6.34 -21.56 16.10
CA GLU A 263 5.15 -22.40 15.94
C GLU A 263 5.49 -23.89 15.66
N ARG A 264 6.71 -24.13 15.14
CA ARG A 264 7.26 -25.45 14.85
C ARG A 264 8.00 -26.09 16.04
N GLY A 265 7.99 -25.45 17.21
CA GLY A 265 8.67 -25.91 18.43
C GLY A 265 10.19 -25.69 18.42
N ILE A 266 10.70 -24.87 17.49
CA ILE A 266 12.14 -24.61 17.34
C ILE A 266 12.54 -23.46 18.25
N LYS A 267 13.64 -23.63 18.98
CA LYS A 267 14.22 -22.61 19.88
C LYS A 267 15.07 -21.63 19.07
N GLU A 268 14.58 -20.42 18.90
CA GLU A 268 15.23 -19.34 18.17
C GLU A 268 15.88 -18.36 19.17
N PRO A 269 17.20 -18.09 19.07
CA PRO A 269 17.87 -17.23 20.02
C PRO A 269 17.58 -15.75 19.74
N LEU A 270 17.24 -15.01 20.80
CA LEU A 270 17.03 -13.57 20.79
C LEU A 270 18.03 -12.91 21.75
N LEU A 271 18.77 -11.92 21.25
CA LEU A 271 19.62 -11.06 22.06
C LEU A 271 18.97 -9.68 22.19
N ARG A 272 18.77 -9.23 23.42
CA ARG A 272 18.23 -7.90 23.73
C ARG A 272 19.26 -7.09 24.52
N VAL A 273 19.68 -5.96 23.99
CA VAL A 273 20.61 -5.03 24.64
C VAL A 273 19.84 -3.76 25.01
N SER A 274 19.68 -3.50 26.29
CA SER A 274 19.04 -2.29 26.81
C SER A 274 20.04 -1.13 26.84
N MET A 275 19.58 0.05 26.44
CA MET A 275 20.38 1.28 26.43
C MET A 275 19.54 2.39 27.10
N ASP A 276 20.15 3.19 27.98
CA ASP A 276 19.40 4.16 28.81
C ASP A 276 18.69 5.25 27.99
N SER A 277 19.32 5.68 26.88
CA SER A 277 18.84 6.81 26.07
C SER A 277 18.20 6.40 24.73
N PHE A 278 18.18 5.11 24.40
CA PHE A 278 17.72 4.61 23.10
C PHE A 278 16.85 3.36 23.26
N ARG A 279 16.06 3.04 22.23
CA ARG A 279 15.27 1.80 22.20
C ARG A 279 16.22 0.60 22.32
N ALA A 280 15.85 -0.38 23.14
CA ALA A 280 16.59 -1.62 23.26
C ALA A 280 16.84 -2.26 21.89
N PHE A 281 18.10 -2.61 21.63
CA PHE A 281 18.52 -3.29 20.41
C PHE A 281 18.11 -4.76 20.52
N HIS A 282 17.36 -5.24 19.52
CA HIS A 282 16.92 -6.63 19.43
C HIS A 282 17.61 -7.26 18.24
N TYR A 283 18.21 -8.42 18.47
CA TYR A 283 18.83 -9.22 17.42
C TYR A 283 18.27 -10.63 17.48
N HIS A 284 17.38 -10.94 16.54
CA HIS A 284 16.68 -12.21 16.47
C HIS A 284 17.21 -13.05 15.31
N VAL A 285 17.47 -14.33 15.59
CA VAL A 285 17.90 -15.27 14.57
C VAL A 285 16.83 -16.34 14.38
N ALA A 286 16.05 -16.20 13.31
CA ALA A 286 14.90 -17.03 13.00
C ALA A 286 15.17 -18.00 11.83
N ILE A 287 14.47 -19.14 11.81
CA ILE A 287 14.47 -20.04 10.67
C ILE A 287 13.33 -19.67 9.71
N VAL A 288 13.66 -19.23 8.50
CA VAL A 288 12.69 -18.92 7.44
C VAL A 288 12.67 -20.01 6.37
N GLU A 289 11.47 -20.35 5.87
CA GLU A 289 11.35 -21.19 4.68
C GLU A 289 11.79 -20.40 3.44
N ALA A 290 12.59 -21.03 2.57
CA ALA A 290 13.08 -20.41 1.34
C ALA A 290 12.69 -21.23 0.12
N PRO A 291 12.18 -20.61 -0.97
CA PRO A 291 11.86 -21.32 -2.20
C PRO A 291 13.14 -21.88 -2.85
N ILE A 292 13.09 -23.13 -3.30
CA ILE A 292 14.18 -23.78 -4.06
C ILE A 292 13.98 -23.49 -5.55
N PRO A 293 15.02 -23.07 -6.30
CA PRO A 293 14.95 -22.91 -7.75
C PRO A 293 14.67 -24.25 -8.47
N MET A 294 13.85 -24.18 -9.53
CA MET A 294 13.33 -25.36 -10.26
C MET A 294 14.38 -26.20 -11.01
N PHE A 295 15.62 -25.73 -11.18
CA PHE A 295 16.69 -26.45 -11.89
C PHE A 295 17.19 -27.71 -11.17
N ARG A 296 16.69 -28.01 -9.96
CA ARG A 296 16.91 -29.30 -9.31
C ARG A 296 16.00 -30.37 -9.94
N ALA A 297 16.53 -31.07 -10.94
CA ALA A 297 15.91 -32.28 -11.49
C ALA A 297 15.72 -33.33 -10.38
N GLY A 298 14.51 -33.44 -9.84
CA GLY A 298 14.18 -34.42 -8.81
C GLY A 298 12.96 -34.09 -7.95
N CYS A 299 12.51 -32.84 -7.90
CA CYS A 299 11.25 -32.47 -7.23
C CYS A 299 10.21 -32.02 -8.24
N ARG A 300 9.45 -32.98 -8.80
CA ARG A 300 8.14 -32.67 -9.41
C ARG A 300 7.20 -32.26 -8.27
N VAL A 301 6.82 -30.99 -8.24
CA VAL A 301 5.61 -30.57 -7.51
C VAL A 301 4.43 -31.19 -8.26
N ARG A 302 3.92 -32.33 -7.78
CA ARG A 302 2.62 -32.85 -8.22
C ARG A 302 1.55 -31.99 -7.57
N SER A 303 0.87 -31.19 -8.37
CA SER A 303 -0.40 -30.60 -7.99
C SER A 303 -1.44 -31.72 -7.84
N THR A 304 -1.83 -32.06 -6.63
CA THR A 304 -3.11 -32.75 -6.39
C THR A 304 -3.56 -32.60 -4.94
N SER A 305 -4.81 -32.16 -4.82
CA SER A 305 -5.72 -32.28 -3.69
C SER A 305 -5.61 -33.58 -2.89
N ILE A 306 -5.77 -33.44 -1.57
CA ILE A 306 -6.28 -34.42 -0.60
C ILE A 306 -5.50 -35.75 -0.50
N THR A 307 -5.23 -36.15 0.74
CA THR A 307 -4.60 -37.41 1.21
C THR A 307 -3.09 -37.57 1.03
N GLY A 308 -2.44 -37.90 2.15
CA GLY A 308 -1.00 -37.84 2.38
C GLY A 308 -0.13 -38.73 1.51
N SER A 309 1.00 -38.16 1.07
CA SER A 309 2.30 -38.86 1.04
C SER A 309 3.42 -37.84 1.27
N LYS A 310 4.28 -38.11 2.27
CA LYS A 310 5.34 -37.22 2.75
C LYS A 310 6.55 -37.26 1.82
N CYS A 311 6.85 -36.13 1.17
CA CYS A 311 8.21 -35.82 0.75
C CYS A 311 8.82 -34.92 1.86
N SER A 312 9.59 -35.52 2.77
CA SER A 312 9.95 -34.96 4.09
C SER A 312 11.22 -34.09 4.10
N HIS A 313 11.43 -33.24 3.10
CA HIS A 313 12.55 -32.28 3.12
C HIS A 313 12.11 -30.89 2.70
N ARG A 314 11.62 -30.11 3.67
CA ARG A 314 11.46 -28.65 3.50
C ARG A 314 12.82 -27.98 3.74
N PRO A 315 13.31 -27.16 2.79
CA PRO A 315 14.52 -26.36 2.97
C PRO A 315 14.27 -25.24 3.99
N ALA A 316 15.27 -24.95 4.81
CA ALA A 316 15.17 -23.97 5.88
C ALA A 316 16.42 -23.09 5.87
N ARG A 317 16.28 -21.76 5.92
CA ARG A 317 17.40 -20.81 5.97
C ARG A 317 17.37 -20.03 7.28
N VAL A 318 18.54 -19.68 7.81
CA VAL A 318 18.64 -18.74 8.93
C VAL A 318 18.52 -17.31 8.41
N ALA A 319 17.54 -16.57 8.93
CA ALA A 319 17.41 -15.13 8.75
C ALA A 319 17.80 -14.41 10.05
N MET A 320 18.42 -13.25 9.90
CA MET A 320 18.79 -12.37 11.01
C MET A 320 17.99 -11.10 10.84
N THR A 321 17.16 -10.76 11.83
CA THR A 321 16.34 -9.54 11.88
C THR A 321 16.65 -8.75 13.12
#